data_AF-A0A381TJJ1-F1
#
_entry.id   AF-A0A381TJJ1-F1
#
_cell.length_a   1.000
_cell.length_b   1.000
_cell.length_c   1.000
_cell.angle_alpha   90.00
_cell.angle_beta   90.00
_cell.angle_gamma   90.00
#
_symmetry.space_group_name_H-M   'P 1'
#
loop_
_entity.id
_entity.type
_entity.pdbx_description
1 polymer ?
#
loop_
_entity_poly.entity_id
_entity_poly.type
_entity_poly.pdbx_seq_one_letter_code
_entity_poly.pdbx_strand_id
1 'polypeptide(L)'
;LFLAKCLNDSFFPAAHFVHHMLMKNESGKKLSKSSGDHSLKFLRNKYNRPTIVYQQSAEILDLPFEDIQTLQDLIEVFRTEMIQRKSLIAFDD
;
A
#
# COMPACT_ATOMS: atom_id res chain seq x y z
N LEU A 1 -21.26 -8.89 -9.22
CA LEU A 1 -22.53 -9.16 -8.48
C LEU A 1 -23.14 -10.53 -8.74
N PHE A 2 -22.99 -11.13 -9.93
CA PHE A 2 -23.61 -12.44 -10.25
C PHE A 2 -23.30 -13.54 -9.21
N LEU A 3 -22.03 -13.78 -8.91
CA LEU A 3 -21.62 -14.79 -7.94
C LEU A 3 -22.16 -14.51 -6.52
N ALA A 4 -22.13 -13.26 -6.08
CA ALA A 4 -22.69 -12.85 -4.79
C ALA A 4 -24.19 -13.17 -4.69
N LYS A 5 -24.96 -12.93 -5.77
CA LYS A 5 -26.38 -13.29 -5.83
C LYS A 5 -26.59 -14.80 -5.77
N CYS A 6 -25.80 -15.59 -6.50
CA CYS A 6 -25.87 -17.06 -6.44
C CYS A 6 -25.59 -17.62 -5.04
N LEU A 7 -24.75 -16.93 -4.27
CA LEU A 7 -24.36 -17.31 -2.90
C LEU A 7 -25.25 -16.67 -1.81
N ASN A 8 -26.26 -15.89 -2.20
CA ASN A 8 -27.09 -15.10 -1.29
C ASN A 8 -26.28 -14.18 -0.36
N ASP A 9 -25.16 -13.64 -0.87
CA ASP A 9 -24.23 -12.78 -0.16
C ASP A 9 -24.64 -11.30 -0.30
N SER A 10 -25.06 -10.72 0.82
CA SER A 10 -25.44 -9.31 0.93
C SER A 10 -24.27 -8.38 1.27
N PHE A 11 -23.12 -8.91 1.67
CA PHE A 11 -21.94 -8.14 2.05
C PHE A 11 -21.08 -7.78 0.84
N PHE A 12 -20.87 -8.73 -0.09
CA PHE A 12 -20.04 -8.50 -1.28
C PHE A 12 -20.49 -7.27 -2.12
N PRO A 13 -21.79 -7.03 -2.37
CA PRO A 13 -22.24 -5.84 -3.08
C PRO A 13 -21.95 -4.51 -2.37
N ALA A 14 -21.81 -4.53 -1.04
CA ALA A 14 -21.51 -3.35 -0.22
C ALA A 14 -20.00 -3.14 0.00
N ALA A 15 -19.17 -4.11 -0.39
CA ALA A 15 -17.72 -4.04 -0.23
C ALA A 15 -17.09 -3.05 -1.23
N HIS A 16 -16.08 -2.33 -0.76
CA HIS A 16 -15.25 -1.48 -1.60
C HIS A 16 -13.92 -2.20 -1.87
N PHE A 17 -13.58 -2.35 -3.15
CA PHE A 17 -12.36 -3.04 -3.56
C PHE A 17 -11.28 -2.02 -3.91
N VAL A 18 -10.20 -2.03 -3.14
CA VAL A 18 -9.01 -1.21 -3.41
C VAL A 18 -7.94 -2.11 -4.02
N HIS A 19 -7.53 -1.79 -5.23
CA HIS A 19 -6.46 -2.50 -5.94
C HIS A 19 -5.20 -1.65 -5.91
N HIS A 20 -4.17 -2.11 -5.19
CA HIS A 20 -2.86 -1.48 -5.25
C HIS A 20 -2.09 -1.97 -6.50
N MET A 21 -1.19 -1.13 -7.00
CA MET A 21 -0.31 -1.53 -8.10
C MET A 21 0.70 -2.60 -7.66
N LEU A 22 1.18 -3.38 -8.62
CA LEU A 22 2.27 -4.32 -8.37
C LEU A 22 3.57 -3.56 -8.15
N MET A 23 4.29 -3.90 -7.09
CA MET A 23 5.64 -3.40 -6.86
C MET A 23 6.60 -3.95 -7.93
N LYS A 24 7.42 -3.06 -8.47
CA LYS A 24 8.41 -3.38 -9.51
C LYS A 24 9.80 -2.97 -9.03
N ASN A 25 10.83 -3.68 -9.50
CA ASN A 25 12.21 -3.25 -9.33
C ASN A 25 12.58 -2.17 -10.37
N GLU A 26 13.82 -1.67 -10.32
CA GLU A 26 14.36 -0.66 -11.24
C GLU A 26 14.25 -1.05 -12.73
N SER A 27 14.24 -2.35 -13.04
CA SER A 27 14.05 -2.86 -14.40
C SER A 27 12.58 -3.00 -14.82
N GLY A 28 11.63 -2.58 -13.97
CA GLY A 28 10.19 -2.69 -14.22
C GLY A 28 9.59 -4.08 -13.99
N LYS A 29 10.39 -5.05 -13.51
CA LYS A 29 9.92 -6.42 -13.24
C LYS A 29 9.26 -6.49 -11.86
N LYS A 30 8.15 -7.23 -11.77
CA LYS A 30 7.44 -7.50 -10.51
C LYS A 30 8.40 -8.10 -9.48
N LEU A 31 8.42 -7.52 -8.27
CA LEU A 31 9.14 -8.10 -7.14
C LEU A 31 8.57 -9.48 -6.79
N SER A 32 9.44 -10.47 -6.62
CA SER A 32 9.08 -11.85 -6.33
C SER A 32 10.16 -12.56 -5.50
N LYS A 33 9.71 -13.37 -4.55
CA LYS A 33 10.60 -14.21 -3.73
C LYS A 33 11.47 -15.15 -4.59
N SER A 34 10.92 -15.65 -5.70
CA SER A 34 11.64 -16.51 -6.65
C SER A 34 12.71 -15.77 -7.45
N SER A 35 12.61 -14.44 -7.60
CA SER A 35 13.64 -13.62 -8.25
C SER A 35 14.70 -13.12 -7.26
N GLY A 36 14.70 -13.60 -6.02
CA GLY A 36 15.66 -13.19 -4.98
C GLY A 36 15.37 -11.82 -4.37
N ASP A 37 14.21 -11.23 -4.65
CA ASP A 37 13.84 -9.92 -4.11
C ASP A 37 13.69 -9.95 -2.59
N HIS A 38 13.99 -8.83 -1.95
CA HIS A 38 14.23 -8.74 -0.52
C HIS A 38 13.05 -9.21 0.34
N SER A 39 13.27 -10.24 1.15
CA SER A 39 12.32 -10.65 2.19
C SER A 39 12.35 -9.70 3.39
N LEU A 40 11.27 -9.62 4.17
CA LEU A 40 11.26 -8.86 5.44
C LEU A 40 12.36 -9.34 6.41
N LYS A 41 12.66 -10.64 6.42
CA LYS A 41 13.78 -11.20 7.21
C LYS A 41 15.12 -10.64 6.73
N PHE A 42 15.33 -10.54 5.42
CA PHE A 42 16.52 -9.92 4.84
C PHE A 42 16.61 -8.44 5.24
N LEU A 43 15.53 -7.67 5.07
CA LEU A 43 15.50 -6.24 5.43
C LEU A 43 15.79 -6.02 6.92
N ARG A 44 15.18 -6.83 7.79
CA ARG A 44 15.44 -6.81 9.23
C ARG A 44 16.92 -7.05 9.53
N ASN A 45 17.53 -8.06 8.90
CA ASN A 45 18.94 -8.39 9.13
C ASN A 45 19.90 -7.33 8.55
N LYS A 46 19.55 -6.69 7.43
CA LYS A 46 20.39 -5.69 6.76
C LYS A 46 20.38 -4.33 7.48
N TYR A 47 19.22 -3.86 7.91
CA TYR A 47 19.06 -2.49 8.43
C TYR A 47 18.84 -2.43 9.95
N ASN A 48 18.47 -3.54 10.58
CA ASN A 48 18.18 -3.67 12.01
C ASN A 48 17.18 -2.63 12.58
N ARG A 49 16.38 -1.99 11.72
CA ARG A 49 15.41 -0.96 12.08
C ARG A 49 14.14 -1.14 11.23
N PRO A 50 12.94 -1.14 11.84
CA PRO A 50 11.70 -1.31 11.10
C PRO A 50 11.34 -0.09 10.24
N THR A 51 11.93 1.08 10.53
CA THR A 51 11.74 2.35 9.80
C THR A 51 11.86 2.19 8.29
N ILE A 52 12.82 1.40 7.81
CA ILE A 52 13.00 1.15 6.37
C ILE A 52 11.75 0.53 5.74
N VAL A 53 11.06 -0.36 6.43
CA VAL A 53 9.83 -0.98 5.92
C VAL A 53 8.70 0.05 5.81
N TYR A 54 8.61 0.96 6.77
CA TYR A 54 7.59 2.01 6.76
C TYR A 54 7.83 3.01 5.63
N GLN A 55 9.07 3.47 5.49
CA GLN A 55 9.48 4.38 4.42
C GLN A 55 9.26 3.76 3.03
N GLN A 56 9.70 2.51 2.83
CA GLN A 56 9.44 1.78 1.58
C GLN A 56 7.93 1.62 1.31
N SER A 57 7.13 1.37 2.34
CA SER A 57 5.67 1.24 2.17
C SER A 57 5.02 2.55 1.72
N ALA A 58 5.47 3.70 2.25
CA ALA A 58 5.03 5.01 1.80
C ALA A 58 5.48 5.30 0.36
N GLU A 59 6.75 5.02 0.04
CA GLU A 59 7.30 5.18 -1.31
C GLU A 59 6.50 4.36 -2.36
N ILE A 60 6.16 3.10 -2.04
CA ILE A 60 5.33 2.24 -2.92
C ILE A 60 3.96 2.84 -3.21
N LEU A 61 3.41 3.58 -2.25
CA LEU A 61 2.09 4.22 -2.35
C LEU A 61 2.16 5.63 -2.94
N ASP A 62 3.36 6.07 -3.36
CA ASP A 62 3.63 7.42 -3.85
C ASP A 62 3.23 8.47 -2.80
N LEU A 63 3.75 8.28 -1.58
CA LEU A 63 3.53 9.14 -0.42
C LEU A 63 4.87 9.74 0.05
N PRO A 64 4.87 10.92 0.70
CA PRO A 64 6.06 11.44 1.40
C PRO A 64 6.57 10.42 2.41
N PHE A 65 7.87 10.13 2.41
CA PHE A 65 8.40 8.99 3.18
C PHE A 65 9.64 9.30 4.01
N GLU A 66 10.39 10.35 3.67
CA GLU A 66 11.70 10.67 4.24
C GLU A 66 11.63 10.89 5.76
N ASP A 67 10.56 11.53 6.23
CA ASP A 67 10.37 11.87 7.64
C ASP A 67 9.72 10.76 8.48
N ILE A 68 9.28 9.65 7.87
CA ILE A 68 8.62 8.55 8.60
C ILE A 68 9.65 7.79 9.44
N GLN A 69 9.47 7.79 10.76
CA GLN A 69 10.30 7.05 11.72
C GLN A 69 9.58 5.85 12.34
N THR A 70 8.27 5.97 12.51
CA THR A 70 7.41 5.02 13.20
C THR A 70 6.24 4.55 12.34
N LEU A 71 5.56 3.49 12.79
CA LEU A 71 4.30 3.06 12.16
C LEU A 71 3.22 4.15 12.25
N GLN A 72 3.23 4.93 13.33
CA GLN A 72 2.25 6.00 13.53
C GLN A 72 2.41 7.10 12.49
N ASP A 73 3.66 7.48 12.18
CA ASP A 73 3.96 8.48 11.16
C ASP A 73 3.43 8.03 9.79
N LEU A 74 3.65 6.75 9.42
CA LEU A 74 3.11 6.18 8.19
C LEU A 74 1.58 6.22 8.13
N ILE A 75 0.91 5.87 9.23
CA ILE A 75 -0.56 5.91 9.32
C ILE A 75 -1.06 7.34 9.13
N GLU A 76 -0.40 8.33 9.72
CA GLU A 76 -0.78 9.73 9.65
C GLU A 76 -0.57 10.33 8.25
N VAL A 77 0.57 10.06 7.62
CA VAL A 77 0.84 10.43 6.24
C VAL A 77 -0.23 9.83 5.31
N PHE A 78 -0.49 8.53 5.44
CA PHE A 78 -1.51 7.85 4.62
C PHE A 78 -2.89 8.49 4.79
N ARG A 79 -3.33 8.74 6.03
CA ARG A 79 -4.63 9.36 6.29
C ARG A 79 -4.73 10.75 5.68
N THR A 80 -3.69 11.56 5.88
CA THR A 80 -3.64 12.94 5.36
C THR A 80 -3.75 12.96 3.85
N GLU A 81 -2.95 12.12 3.16
CA GLU A 81 -3.00 12.01 1.70
C GLU A 81 -4.37 11.54 1.22
N MET A 82 -4.96 10.52 1.84
CA MET A 82 -6.27 10.02 1.41
C MET A 82 -7.38 11.06 1.58
N ILE A 83 -7.31 11.90 2.63
CA ILE A 83 -8.24 13.02 2.79
C ILE A 83 -8.05 14.04 1.66
N GLN A 84 -6.80 14.42 1.36
CA GLN A 84 -6.50 15.38 0.29
C GLN A 84 -6.96 14.86 -1.08
N ARG A 85 -6.64 13.62 -1.44
CA ARG A 85 -7.10 12.99 -2.69
C ARG A 85 -8.62 12.94 -2.78
N LYS A 86 -9.30 12.62 -1.68
CA LYS A 86 -10.77 12.61 -1.63
C LYS A 86 -11.35 14.02 -1.81
N SER A 87 -10.76 15.03 -1.18
CA SER A 87 -11.17 16.42 -1.34
C SER A 87 -11.01 16.87 -2.79
N LEU A 88 -9.90 16.53 -3.46
CA LEU A 88 -9.67 16.85 -4.87
C LEU A 88 -10.73 16.23 -5.79
N ILE A 89 -11.07 14.96 -5.57
CA ILE A 89 -12.12 14.27 -6.35
C ILE A 89 -13.49 14.89 -6.12
N ALA A 90 -13.77 15.41 -4.92
CA ALA A 90 -15.06 16.01 -4.58
C ALA A 90 -15.27 17.43 -5.14
N PHE A 91 -14.24 18.06 -5.74
CA PHE A 91 -14.36 19.36 -6.43
C PHE A 91 -14.55 19.23 -7.94
N ASP A 92 -14.43 18.02 -8.49
CA ASP A 92 -14.57 17.72 -9.92
C ASP A 92 -15.96 17.12 -10.30
N ASP A 93 -16.90 17.06 -9.35
CA ASP A 93 -18.31 16.68 -9.52
C ASP A 93 -19.25 17.89 -9.36
#